data_AF-A0AA38X8Q9-F1
#
_entry.id   AF-A0AA38X8Q9-F1
#
_cell.length_a   1.000
_cell.length_b   1.000
_cell.length_c   1.000
_cell.angle_alpha   90.00
_cell.angle_beta   90.00
_cell.angle_gamma   90.00
#
_symmetry.space_group_name_H-M   'P 1'
#
loop_
_entity.id
_entity.type
_entity.pdbx_description
1 polymer ?
#
loop_
_entity_poly.entity_id
_entity_poly.type
_entity_poly.pdbx_seq_one_letter_code
_entity_poly.pdbx_strand_id
1 'polypeptide(L)'
;MPAPAGTKRVRSVQIHRPFIYGTEAIPFDPENRPKDAPPDHTHKWKVFVRGINNEDISYWLRKVQFKLHDTYANSVRMIESPPFEVEETGWGEFEIAIKFYFAPESTEKPQQIWHGLKLHPYYGDVEAQKRDRTMISSVCYEEVLFNEPVEAFYDILTGGVQVTKSKAGKGGKGMIKAPPTAEIPLKNAGHNKFSREEESKELDRLGEAVKQVQKLVAEEKAKLTKEEARLQELEKTEGKPIKKK
;
A
#
# COMPACT_ATOMS: atom_id res chain seq x y z
N MET A 1 3.79 -42.01 -7.77
CA MET A 1 4.80 -41.27 -8.55
C MET A 1 5.47 -40.26 -7.63
N PRO A 2 6.80 -40.25 -7.49
CA PRO A 2 7.48 -39.20 -6.72
C PRO A 2 7.26 -37.84 -7.40
N ALA A 3 7.01 -36.80 -6.61
CA ALA A 3 6.87 -35.44 -7.12
C ALA A 3 8.16 -35.03 -7.86
N PRO A 4 8.08 -34.28 -8.97
CA PRO A 4 9.25 -33.82 -9.69
C PRO A 4 10.22 -33.10 -8.74
N ALA A 5 11.52 -33.36 -8.89
CA ALA A 5 12.55 -32.74 -8.08
C ALA A 5 12.43 -31.20 -8.19
N GLY A 6 12.35 -30.50 -7.06
CA GLY A 6 12.21 -29.04 -7.00
C GLY A 6 10.81 -28.50 -6.66
N THR A 7 9.81 -29.34 -6.39
CA THR A 7 8.45 -28.91 -5.97
C THR A 7 8.11 -29.24 -4.52
N LYS A 8 9.09 -29.69 -3.72
CA LYS A 8 8.86 -29.98 -2.30
C LYS A 8 8.50 -28.69 -1.56
N ARG A 9 7.32 -28.65 -0.96
CA ARG A 9 6.81 -27.52 -0.18
C ARG A 9 7.11 -27.70 1.30
N VAL A 10 7.42 -26.59 1.97
CA VAL A 10 7.63 -26.57 3.42
C VAL A 10 6.28 -26.52 4.11
N ARG A 11 5.80 -27.67 4.59
CA ARG A 11 4.48 -27.80 5.22
C ARG A 11 4.37 -26.97 6.50
N SER A 12 3.16 -26.49 6.79
CA SER A 12 2.85 -25.75 8.02
C SER A 12 3.68 -24.48 8.23
N VAL A 13 4.29 -23.95 7.17
CA VAL A 13 5.05 -22.70 7.20
C VAL A 13 4.36 -21.67 6.31
N GLN A 14 4.14 -20.48 6.86
CA GLN A 14 3.72 -19.29 6.15
C GLN A 14 4.81 -18.24 6.33
N ILE A 15 5.23 -17.62 5.24
CA ILE A 15 6.22 -16.54 5.24
C ILE A 15 5.68 -15.36 4.45
N HIS A 16 5.88 -14.14 4.94
CA HIS A 16 5.37 -12.93 4.31
C HIS A 16 6.51 -12.03 3.83
N ARG A 17 6.28 -11.26 2.77
CA ARG A 17 7.22 -10.22 2.32
C ARG A 17 6.53 -8.87 2.25
N PRO A 18 6.97 -7.88 3.05
CA PRO A 18 6.35 -6.59 3.08
C PRO A 18 6.86 -5.73 1.90
N PHE A 19 5.96 -4.93 1.34
CA PHE A 19 6.28 -4.00 0.27
C PHE A 19 5.32 -2.80 0.34
N ILE A 20 5.65 -1.77 -0.42
CA ILE A 20 4.79 -0.60 -0.60
C ILE A 20 4.44 -0.46 -2.06
N TYR A 21 3.21 -0.04 -2.32
CA TYR A 21 2.77 0.37 -3.65
C TYR A 21 1.98 1.66 -3.52
N GLY A 22 1.91 2.41 -4.60
CA GLY A 22 1.16 3.64 -4.58
C GLY A 22 1.42 4.53 -5.76
N THR A 23 0.90 5.74 -5.64
CA THR A 23 1.05 6.80 -6.63
C THR A 23 1.54 8.09 -5.99
N GLU A 24 2.45 8.76 -6.68
CA GLU A 24 2.88 10.13 -6.42
C GLU A 24 2.45 11.00 -7.59
N ALA A 25 1.83 12.15 -7.34
CA ALA A 25 1.38 13.08 -8.36
C ALA A 25 1.79 14.51 -8.02
N ILE A 26 2.20 15.26 -9.04
CA ILE A 26 2.61 16.66 -8.95
C ILE A 26 1.83 17.43 -10.02
N PRO A 27 1.06 18.48 -9.65
CA PRO A 27 0.39 19.33 -10.62
C PRO A 27 1.41 20.08 -11.45
N PHE A 28 1.14 20.28 -12.74
CA PHE A 28 2.00 21.08 -13.59
C PHE A 28 1.97 22.56 -13.18
N ASP A 29 3.10 23.21 -13.41
CA ASP A 29 3.17 24.66 -13.34
C ASP A 29 2.55 25.26 -14.62
N PRO A 30 1.55 26.16 -14.52
CA PRO A 30 1.02 26.91 -15.66
C PRO A 30 2.10 27.66 -16.44
N GLU A 31 3.19 28.09 -15.80
CA GLU A 31 4.26 28.87 -16.43
C GLU A 31 5.37 27.98 -17.04
N ASN A 32 5.56 26.77 -16.49
CA ASN A 32 6.65 25.86 -16.88
C ASN A 32 6.13 24.44 -17.16
N ARG A 33 5.15 24.36 -18.05
CA ARG A 33 4.59 23.08 -18.49
C ARG A 33 5.59 22.34 -19.38
N PRO A 34 5.81 21.02 -19.17
CA PRO A 34 6.62 20.21 -20.07
C PRO A 34 6.05 20.27 -21.50
N LYS A 35 6.88 20.61 -22.49
CA LYS A 35 6.46 20.72 -23.90
C LYS A 35 5.98 19.40 -24.50
N ASP A 36 6.42 18.29 -23.92
CA ASP A 36 6.09 16.94 -24.37
C ASP A 36 4.77 16.43 -23.79
N ALA A 37 4.19 17.14 -22.80
CA ALA A 37 2.92 16.76 -22.20
C ALA A 37 1.74 17.21 -23.06
N PRO A 38 0.75 16.33 -23.35
CA PRO A 38 -0.46 16.70 -24.08
C PRO A 38 -1.18 17.91 -23.47
N PRO A 39 -1.79 18.81 -24.28
CA PRO A 39 -2.41 20.06 -23.82
C PRO A 39 -3.50 19.92 -22.76
N ASP A 40 -4.12 18.74 -22.64
CA ASP A 40 -5.19 18.50 -21.66
C ASP A 40 -4.67 17.92 -20.33
N HIS A 41 -3.40 17.50 -20.26
CA HIS A 41 -2.85 16.86 -19.06
C HIS A 41 -2.47 17.88 -17.98
N THR A 42 -2.96 17.71 -16.75
CA THR A 42 -2.77 18.68 -15.68
C THR A 42 -1.72 18.27 -14.64
N HIS A 43 -1.39 16.99 -14.55
CA HIS A 43 -0.47 16.43 -13.57
C HIS A 43 0.57 15.52 -14.24
N LYS A 44 1.78 15.51 -13.66
CA LYS A 44 2.70 14.37 -13.79
C LYS A 44 2.45 13.43 -12.61
N TRP A 45 2.31 12.16 -12.88
CA TRP A 45 2.13 11.16 -11.84
C TRP A 45 3.00 9.93 -12.09
N LYS A 46 3.25 9.18 -11.03
CA LYS A 46 4.07 7.98 -11.03
C LYS A 46 3.39 6.93 -10.17
N VAL A 47 3.21 5.74 -10.72
CA VAL A 47 2.82 4.55 -9.96
C VAL A 47 4.04 3.69 -9.70
N PHE A 48 4.16 3.10 -8.52
CA PHE A 48 5.33 2.32 -8.15
C PHE A 48 5.01 1.15 -7.23
N VAL A 49 5.92 0.19 -7.21
CA VAL A 49 6.02 -0.92 -6.25
C VAL A 49 7.47 -0.97 -5.75
N ARG A 50 7.69 -0.85 -4.45
CA ARG A 50 9.04 -0.77 -3.86
C ARG A 50 9.11 -1.54 -2.55
N GLY A 51 10.33 -1.94 -2.16
CA GLY A 51 10.59 -2.41 -0.80
C GLY A 51 10.52 -1.25 0.20
N ILE A 52 10.30 -1.60 1.45
CA ILE A 52 10.30 -0.66 2.57
C ILE A 52 11.72 -0.12 2.73
N ASN A 53 11.86 1.20 2.91
CA ASN A 53 13.17 1.88 2.88
C ASN A 53 14.02 1.60 1.62
N ASN A 54 13.37 1.33 0.47
CA ASN A 54 14.02 0.94 -0.77
C ASN A 54 14.83 -0.36 -0.68
N GLU A 55 14.40 -1.29 0.18
CA GLU A 55 14.94 -2.65 0.17
C GLU A 55 14.72 -3.30 -1.20
N ASP A 56 15.71 -4.11 -1.60
CA ASP A 56 15.68 -4.86 -2.84
C ASP A 56 14.66 -6.01 -2.73
N ILE A 57 13.56 -5.91 -3.47
CA ILE A 57 12.49 -6.92 -3.51
C ILE A 57 12.59 -7.84 -4.75
N SER A 58 13.61 -7.67 -5.59
CA SER A 58 13.73 -8.41 -6.86
C SER A 58 13.98 -9.92 -6.69
N TYR A 59 14.43 -10.35 -5.50
CA TYR A 59 14.68 -11.75 -5.19
C TYR A 59 13.40 -12.60 -5.07
N TRP A 60 12.24 -11.97 -4.82
CA TRP A 60 10.95 -12.64 -4.79
C TRP A 60 9.94 -12.09 -5.80
N LEU A 61 10.13 -10.85 -6.26
CA LEU A 61 9.31 -10.19 -7.27
C LEU A 61 10.06 -10.12 -8.61
N ARG A 62 9.60 -10.89 -9.61
CA ARG A 62 10.26 -10.97 -10.92
C ARG A 62 9.89 -9.83 -11.84
N LYS A 63 8.59 -9.50 -11.91
CA LYS A 63 8.07 -8.44 -12.78
C LYS A 63 6.74 -7.92 -12.26
N VAL A 64 6.44 -6.67 -12.61
CA VAL A 64 5.17 -6.01 -12.29
C VAL A 64 4.51 -5.55 -13.57
N GLN A 65 3.22 -5.78 -13.67
CA GLN A 65 2.39 -5.24 -14.73
C GLN A 65 1.47 -4.17 -14.16
N PHE A 66 1.49 -2.98 -14.78
CA PHE A 66 0.57 -1.89 -14.48
C PHE A 66 -0.42 -1.79 -15.64
N LYS A 67 -1.71 -2.04 -15.37
CA LYS A 67 -2.79 -1.77 -16.31
C LYS A 67 -3.37 -0.39 -15.99
N LEU A 68 -3.06 0.56 -16.86
CA LEU A 68 -3.58 1.92 -16.87
C LEU A 68 -4.97 1.97 -17.52
N HIS A 69 -5.59 3.14 -17.53
CA HIS A 69 -6.82 3.38 -18.27
C HIS A 69 -6.62 3.19 -19.79
N ASP A 70 -7.65 2.70 -20.49
CA ASP A 70 -7.55 2.32 -21.91
C ASP A 70 -7.33 3.50 -22.88
N THR A 71 -7.44 4.75 -22.38
CA THR A 71 -7.08 5.96 -23.14
C THR A 71 -5.57 6.14 -23.31
N TYR A 72 -4.76 5.48 -22.49
CA TYR A 72 -3.30 5.53 -22.62
C TYR A 72 -2.82 4.60 -23.72
N ALA A 73 -1.89 5.09 -24.54
CA ALA A 73 -1.15 4.24 -25.46
C ALA A 73 -0.38 3.18 -24.65
N ASN A 74 -0.49 1.92 -25.07
CA ASN A 74 0.05 0.78 -24.33
C ASN A 74 -0.42 0.80 -22.86
N SER A 75 -1.74 0.76 -22.63
CA SER A 75 -2.33 0.81 -21.28
C SER A 75 -1.80 -0.30 -20.37
N VAL A 76 -1.33 -1.42 -20.92
CA VAL A 76 -0.65 -2.48 -20.16
C VAL A 76 0.87 -2.29 -20.24
N ARG A 77 1.49 -1.84 -19.15
CA ARG A 77 2.94 -1.65 -19.01
C ARG A 77 3.52 -2.82 -18.22
N MET A 78 4.57 -3.46 -18.72
CA MET A 78 5.26 -4.56 -18.03
C MET A 78 6.69 -4.15 -17.68
N ILE A 79 7.02 -4.16 -16.40
CA ILE A 79 8.32 -3.79 -15.86
C ILE A 79 8.99 -5.05 -15.30
N GLU A 80 10.09 -5.46 -15.93
CA GLU A 80 10.77 -6.73 -15.62
C GLU A 80 11.99 -6.59 -14.71
N SER A 81 12.37 -5.36 -14.35
CA SER A 81 13.50 -5.07 -13.48
C SER A 81 13.21 -3.85 -12.60
N PRO A 82 13.74 -3.79 -11.37
CA PRO A 82 13.61 -2.60 -10.53
C PRO A 82 14.33 -1.40 -11.19
N PRO A 83 13.86 -0.15 -10.97
CA PRO A 83 12.69 0.22 -10.16
C PRO A 83 11.37 -0.15 -10.85
N PHE A 84 10.45 -0.77 -10.10
CA PHE A 84 9.13 -1.16 -10.61
C PHE A 84 8.19 0.04 -10.59
N GLU A 85 8.35 0.96 -11.53
CA GLU A 85 7.56 2.18 -11.60
C GLU A 85 7.24 2.59 -13.04
N VAL A 86 6.15 3.34 -13.18
CA VAL A 86 5.73 3.94 -14.45
C VAL A 86 5.42 5.41 -14.16
N GLU A 87 6.09 6.30 -14.90
CA GLU A 87 5.76 7.72 -14.94
C GLU A 87 4.87 8.02 -16.14
N GLU A 88 3.84 8.81 -15.91
CA GLU A 88 2.91 9.26 -16.94
C GLU A 88 2.39 10.66 -16.61
N THR A 89 1.64 11.22 -17.55
CA THR A 89 0.95 12.50 -17.37
C THR A 89 -0.54 12.31 -17.57
N GLY A 90 -1.37 13.10 -16.91
CA GLY A 90 -2.82 12.93 -17.02
C GLY A 90 -3.61 14.02 -16.32
N TRP A 91 -4.93 13.94 -16.43
CA TRP A 91 -5.85 14.90 -15.84
C TRP A 91 -6.89 14.28 -14.92
N GLY A 92 -7.12 12.97 -15.02
CA GLY A 92 -8.17 12.26 -14.28
C GLY A 92 -7.61 11.23 -13.31
N GLU A 93 -8.37 10.99 -12.24
CA GLU A 93 -8.16 9.87 -11.31
C GLU A 93 -8.82 8.60 -11.89
N PHE A 94 -8.15 7.46 -11.77
CA PHE A 94 -8.66 6.15 -12.21
C PHE A 94 -8.02 5.02 -11.41
N GLU A 95 -8.59 3.82 -11.48
CA GLU A 95 -8.01 2.63 -10.85
C GLU A 95 -6.94 2.00 -11.75
N ILE A 96 -5.75 1.80 -11.20
CA ILE A 96 -4.64 1.08 -11.82
C ILE A 96 -4.65 -0.35 -11.30
N ALA A 97 -4.73 -1.32 -12.21
CA ALA A 97 -4.55 -2.72 -11.82
C ALA A 97 -3.05 -3.04 -11.76
N ILE A 98 -2.54 -3.40 -10.59
CA ILE A 98 -1.13 -3.74 -10.37
C ILE A 98 -1.04 -5.26 -10.19
N LYS A 99 -0.36 -5.94 -11.12
CA LYS A 99 -0.21 -7.39 -11.12
C LYS A 99 1.24 -7.80 -10.91
N PHE A 100 1.49 -8.56 -9.86
CA PHE A 100 2.78 -9.05 -9.43
C PHE A 100 3.03 -10.44 -10.01
N TYR A 101 4.22 -10.64 -10.57
CA TYR A 101 4.69 -11.96 -10.97
C TYR A 101 5.89 -12.30 -10.10
N PHE A 102 5.78 -13.41 -9.39
CA PHE A 102 6.79 -13.86 -8.45
C PHE A 102 7.96 -14.54 -9.15
N ALA A 103 9.06 -14.71 -8.42
CA ALA A 103 10.22 -15.45 -8.87
C ALA A 103 9.81 -16.86 -9.36
N PRO A 104 10.37 -17.39 -10.47
CA PRO A 104 10.02 -18.70 -11.00
C PRO A 104 10.09 -19.83 -9.96
N GLU A 105 11.05 -19.73 -9.04
CA GLU A 105 11.29 -20.67 -7.93
C GLU A 105 10.10 -20.75 -6.96
N SER A 106 9.32 -19.67 -6.84
CA SER A 106 8.13 -19.65 -5.98
C SER A 106 7.05 -20.63 -6.45
N THR A 107 6.94 -20.86 -7.76
CA THR A 107 5.80 -21.56 -8.40
C THR A 107 4.44 -20.95 -8.07
N GLU A 108 4.40 -19.71 -7.59
CA GLU A 108 3.19 -19.04 -7.16
C GLU A 108 2.47 -18.33 -8.32
N LYS A 109 1.15 -18.30 -8.23
CA LYS A 109 0.33 -17.60 -9.24
C LYS A 109 0.51 -16.09 -9.11
N PRO A 110 0.47 -15.34 -10.22
CA PRO A 110 0.48 -13.88 -10.15
C PRO A 110 -0.67 -13.33 -9.29
N GLN A 111 -0.36 -12.38 -8.42
CA GLN A 111 -1.35 -11.68 -7.60
C GLN A 111 -1.67 -10.33 -8.22
N GLN A 112 -2.91 -9.85 -8.07
CA GLN A 112 -3.33 -8.55 -8.58
C GLN A 112 -4.03 -7.76 -7.48
N ILE A 113 -3.72 -6.47 -7.43
CA ILE A 113 -4.39 -5.48 -6.57
C ILE A 113 -4.83 -4.28 -7.42
N TRP A 114 -5.75 -3.49 -6.89
CA TRP A 114 -6.27 -2.28 -7.53
C TRP A 114 -5.86 -1.08 -6.68
N HIS A 115 -5.29 -0.08 -7.33
CA HIS A 115 -4.85 1.15 -6.68
C HIS A 115 -5.46 2.36 -7.36
N GLY A 116 -6.16 3.20 -6.60
CA GLY A 116 -6.72 4.44 -7.12
C GLY A 116 -5.64 5.52 -7.27
N LEU A 117 -5.41 5.98 -8.49
CA LEU A 117 -4.55 7.15 -8.73
C LEU A 117 -5.18 8.39 -8.10
N LYS A 118 -4.44 9.04 -7.20
CA LYS A 118 -4.84 10.31 -6.57
C LYS A 118 -4.05 11.48 -7.13
N LEU A 119 -4.77 12.44 -7.72
CA LEU A 119 -4.21 13.67 -8.27
C LEU A 119 -4.49 14.87 -7.37
N HIS A 120 -5.62 14.85 -6.65
CA HIS A 120 -6.02 15.95 -5.80
C HIS A 120 -5.85 15.64 -4.31
N PRO A 121 -5.61 16.66 -3.48
CA PRO A 121 -5.57 16.45 -2.04
C PRO A 121 -6.93 15.99 -1.51
N TYR A 122 -6.91 14.95 -0.68
CA TYR A 122 -8.09 14.25 -0.17
C TYR A 122 -8.21 14.31 1.36
N TYR A 123 -7.30 15.02 2.04
CA TYR A 123 -7.29 15.19 3.49
C TYR A 123 -6.58 16.50 3.88
N GLY A 124 -6.94 17.07 5.03
CA GLY A 124 -6.34 18.30 5.53
C GLY A 124 -6.89 19.56 4.87
N ASP A 125 -6.08 20.64 4.85
CA ASP A 125 -6.43 21.89 4.17
C ASP A 125 -6.19 21.76 2.66
N VAL A 126 -7.20 21.25 1.97
CA VAL A 126 -7.21 21.03 0.52
C VAL A 126 -6.89 22.32 -0.25
N GLU A 127 -7.37 23.47 0.22
CA GLU A 127 -7.17 24.74 -0.48
C GLU A 127 -5.75 25.27 -0.31
N ALA A 128 -5.13 25.10 0.86
CA ALA A 128 -3.71 25.39 1.04
C ALA A 128 -2.83 24.46 0.18
N GLN A 129 -3.09 23.16 0.19
CA GLN A 129 -2.29 22.19 -0.58
C GLN A 129 -2.38 22.43 -2.09
N LYS A 130 -3.56 22.84 -2.60
CA LYS A 130 -3.71 23.26 -4.00
C LYS A 130 -2.89 24.51 -4.32
N ARG A 131 -2.87 25.50 -3.42
CA ARG A 131 -2.07 26.73 -3.61
C ARG A 131 -0.57 26.42 -3.61
N ASP A 132 -0.13 25.59 -2.68
CA ASP A 132 1.27 25.22 -2.49
C ASP A 132 1.77 24.20 -3.52
N ARG A 133 0.86 23.63 -4.33
CA ARG A 133 1.14 22.64 -5.38
C ARG A 133 1.98 21.48 -4.86
N THR A 134 1.68 21.05 -3.63
CA THR A 134 2.42 19.99 -2.96
C THR A 134 2.25 18.66 -3.67
N MET A 135 3.28 17.81 -3.60
CA MET A 135 3.20 16.46 -4.14
C MET A 135 2.12 15.67 -3.39
N ILE A 136 1.16 15.14 -4.15
CA ILE A 136 0.11 14.26 -3.65
C ILE A 136 0.65 12.84 -3.64
N SER A 137 0.69 12.22 -2.46
CA SER A 137 1.22 10.87 -2.27
C SER A 137 0.12 9.99 -1.69
N SER A 138 -0.24 8.93 -2.41
CA SER A 138 -1.17 7.89 -1.98
C SER A 138 -0.42 6.56 -2.00
N VAL A 139 0.05 6.13 -0.83
CA VAL A 139 0.92 4.96 -0.67
C VAL A 139 0.30 4.01 0.35
N CYS A 140 0.29 2.74 0.01
CA CYS A 140 -0.25 1.65 0.79
C CYS A 140 0.86 0.65 1.13
N TYR A 141 0.83 0.15 2.36
CA TYR A 141 1.61 -0.99 2.81
C TYR A 141 0.85 -2.27 2.51
N GLU A 142 1.56 -3.28 2.00
CA GLU A 142 1.01 -4.61 1.82
C GLU A 142 2.03 -5.70 2.10
N GLU A 143 1.53 -6.91 2.32
CA GLU A 143 2.33 -8.10 2.55
C GLU A 143 1.94 -9.22 1.60
N VAL A 144 2.92 -9.76 0.86
CA VAL A 144 2.69 -10.98 0.09
C VAL A 144 2.86 -12.18 1.00
N LEU A 145 1.80 -12.98 1.15
CA LEU A 145 1.81 -14.21 1.94
C LEU A 145 2.12 -15.41 1.07
N PHE A 146 3.20 -16.12 1.38
CA PHE A 146 3.56 -17.38 0.75
C PHE A 146 3.22 -18.53 1.70
N ASN A 147 2.14 -19.26 1.37
CA ASN A 147 1.65 -20.41 2.13
C ASN A 147 2.32 -21.68 1.64
N GLU A 148 2.99 -22.39 2.56
CA GLU A 148 3.76 -23.60 2.26
C GLU A 148 4.66 -23.42 1.02
N PRO A 149 5.61 -22.45 1.06
CA PRO A 149 6.46 -22.14 -0.07
C PRO A 149 7.28 -23.35 -0.49
N VAL A 150 7.69 -23.39 -1.76
CA VAL A 150 8.67 -24.36 -2.25
C VAL A 150 9.98 -24.19 -1.47
N GLU A 151 10.61 -25.29 -1.06
CA GLU A 151 11.82 -25.32 -0.23
C GLU A 151 12.94 -24.42 -0.79
N ALA A 152 13.21 -24.50 -2.10
CA ALA A 152 14.20 -23.64 -2.75
C ALA A 152 13.84 -22.14 -2.67
N PHE A 153 12.55 -21.80 -2.77
CA PHE A 153 12.09 -20.42 -2.63
C PHE A 153 12.13 -19.96 -1.16
N TYR A 154 11.78 -20.84 -0.22
CA TYR A 154 11.89 -20.57 1.21
C TYR A 154 13.34 -20.27 1.61
N ASP A 155 14.31 -20.99 1.06
CA ASP A 155 15.73 -20.74 1.28
C ASP A 155 16.14 -19.36 0.73
N ILE A 156 15.67 -18.98 -0.47
CA ILE A 156 15.91 -17.65 -1.05
C ILE A 156 15.34 -16.57 -0.13
N LEU A 157 14.11 -16.75 0.35
CA LEU A 157 13.44 -15.79 1.22
C LEU A 157 14.20 -15.63 2.54
N THR A 158 14.57 -16.73 3.19
CA THR A 158 15.22 -16.71 4.51
C THR A 158 16.73 -16.45 4.46
N GLY A 159 17.30 -16.27 3.26
CA GLY A 159 18.73 -16.07 3.05
C GLY A 159 19.56 -17.36 3.06
N GLY A 160 18.94 -18.51 3.32
CA GLY A 160 19.52 -19.86 3.26
C GLY A 160 20.79 -20.05 4.09
N VAL A 161 21.32 -21.28 4.13
CA VAL A 161 22.71 -21.48 4.55
C VAL A 161 23.59 -20.91 3.44
N GLN A 162 24.22 -19.76 3.64
CA GLN A 162 25.22 -19.24 2.70
C GLN A 162 26.39 -20.23 2.59
N VAL A 163 26.29 -21.21 1.69
CA VAL A 163 27.45 -21.94 1.19
C VAL A 163 28.00 -21.14 0.01
N THR A 164 28.53 -19.95 0.31
CA THR A 164 29.43 -19.29 -0.63
C THR A 164 30.73 -20.11 -0.64
N LYS A 165 30.81 -21.10 -1.54
CA LYS A 165 32.10 -21.59 -2.05
C LYS A 165 32.71 -20.50 -2.94
N SER A 166 33.00 -19.33 -2.38
CA SER A 166 33.93 -18.40 -3.02
C SER A 166 35.34 -18.89 -2.71
N LYS A 167 35.98 -19.49 -3.72
CA LYS A 167 37.43 -19.71 -3.74
C LYS A 167 38.13 -18.43 -3.26
N ALA A 168 39.02 -18.60 -2.30
CA ALA A 168 39.77 -17.54 -1.64
C ALA A 168 40.40 -16.55 -2.64
N GLY A 169 39.94 -15.30 -2.61
CA GLY A 169 40.63 -14.13 -3.14
C GLY A 169 40.94 -13.20 -1.97
N LYS A 170 42.22 -13.09 -1.61
CA LYS A 170 42.74 -12.34 -0.47
C LYS A 170 42.57 -10.83 -0.73
N GLY A 171 41.74 -10.11 0.04
CA GLY A 171 41.90 -8.66 0.20
C GLY A 171 40.70 -7.71 0.12
N GLY A 172 39.44 -8.17 0.01
CA GLY A 172 38.28 -7.28 0.05
C GLY A 172 37.44 -7.50 1.31
N LYS A 173 37.24 -6.47 2.15
CA LYS A 173 36.16 -6.48 3.16
C LYS A 173 34.81 -6.46 2.41
N GLY A 174 34.35 -7.63 1.99
CA GLY A 174 33.02 -7.82 1.42
C GLY A 174 31.98 -7.47 2.48
N MET A 175 31.17 -6.46 2.21
CA MET A 175 30.04 -6.10 3.06
C MET A 175 29.05 -7.28 3.04
N ILE A 176 28.89 -7.96 4.17
CA ILE A 176 27.92 -9.03 4.32
C ILE A 176 26.54 -8.37 4.23
N LYS A 177 25.87 -8.45 3.07
CA LYS A 177 24.47 -8.02 2.93
C LYS A 177 23.67 -8.90 3.88
N ALA A 178 23.04 -8.28 4.88
CA ALA A 178 22.19 -8.98 5.83
C ALA A 178 21.15 -9.83 5.07
N PRO A 179 20.76 -11.00 5.61
CA PRO A 179 19.73 -11.81 4.97
C PRO A 179 18.46 -10.98 4.77
N PRO A 180 17.69 -11.22 3.69
CA PRO A 180 16.47 -10.47 3.44
C PRO A 180 15.51 -10.62 4.62
N THR A 181 15.09 -9.50 5.22
CA THR A 181 14.22 -9.52 6.40
C THR A 181 12.77 -9.24 5.99
N ALA A 182 11.84 -9.88 6.69
CA ALA A 182 10.42 -9.54 6.58
C ALA A 182 10.01 -8.47 7.60
N GLU A 183 10.91 -8.09 8.51
CA GLU A 183 10.59 -7.16 9.57
C GLU A 183 10.55 -5.72 9.06
N ILE A 184 9.46 -5.02 9.36
CA ILE A 184 9.41 -3.58 9.14
C ILE A 184 10.46 -2.86 10.02
N PRO A 185 11.04 -1.74 9.55
CA PRO A 185 12.00 -0.97 10.30
C PRO A 185 11.47 -0.55 11.67
N LEU A 186 12.36 -0.54 12.67
CA LEU A 186 12.01 -0.10 14.02
C LEU A 186 11.71 1.41 14.09
N LYS A 187 12.44 2.22 13.31
CA LYS A 187 12.36 3.68 13.32
C LYS A 187 11.97 4.21 11.95
N ASN A 188 11.32 5.37 11.94
CA ASN A 188 10.99 6.11 10.74
C ASN A 188 12.27 6.64 10.05
N ALA A 189 12.38 6.44 8.72
CA ALA A 189 13.51 6.93 7.92
C ALA A 189 13.28 8.35 7.35
N GLY A 190 12.34 9.13 7.88
CA GLY A 190 11.94 10.47 7.45
C GLY A 190 11.10 10.48 6.17
N HIS A 191 11.47 9.67 5.18
CA HIS A 191 10.77 9.52 3.90
C HIS A 191 9.80 8.34 3.86
N ASN A 192 9.84 7.44 4.85
CA ASN A 192 9.03 6.24 4.89
C ASN A 192 8.23 6.15 6.20
N LYS A 193 6.91 6.21 6.07
CA LYS A 193 5.96 6.18 7.20
C LYS A 193 5.75 4.77 7.77
N PHE A 194 6.20 3.71 7.08
CA PHE A 194 5.95 2.33 7.48
C PHE A 194 7.08 1.82 8.39
N SER A 195 6.91 2.02 9.69
CA SER A 195 7.83 1.55 10.75
C SER A 195 7.06 1.20 12.03
N ARG A 196 7.65 0.38 12.92
CA ARG A 196 7.01 0.01 14.21
C ARG A 196 6.72 1.22 15.11
N GLU A 197 7.55 2.25 15.03
CA GLU A 197 7.34 3.50 15.76
C GLU A 197 6.07 4.23 15.30
N GLU A 198 5.89 4.37 13.99
CA GLU A 198 4.69 5.01 13.41
C GLU A 198 3.44 4.17 13.63
N GLU A 199 3.56 2.84 13.58
CA GLU A 199 2.47 1.92 13.94
C GLU A 199 2.00 2.16 15.39
N SER A 200 2.93 2.27 16.34
CA SER A 200 2.60 2.56 17.75
C SER A 200 1.89 3.91 17.89
N LYS A 201 2.38 4.96 17.21
CA LYS A 201 1.76 6.29 17.25
C LYS A 201 0.35 6.27 16.67
N GLU A 202 0.12 5.55 15.58
CA GLU A 202 -1.21 5.46 14.97
C GLU A 202 -2.17 4.63 15.85
N LEU A 203 -1.69 3.57 16.52
CA LEU A 203 -2.49 2.84 17.52
C LEU A 203 -2.93 3.73 18.68
N ASP A 204 -2.03 4.56 19.20
CA ASP A 204 -2.37 5.50 20.27
C ASP A 204 -3.45 6.50 19.82
N ARG A 205 -3.26 7.09 18.64
CA ARG A 205 -4.23 8.01 18.02
C ARG A 205 -5.59 7.35 17.78
N LEU A 206 -5.62 6.13 17.26
CA LEU A 206 -6.86 5.36 17.07
C LEU A 206 -7.53 5.06 18.41
N GLY A 207 -6.75 4.74 19.44
CA GLY A 207 -7.24 4.55 20.80
C GLY A 207 -7.92 5.81 21.37
N GLU A 208 -7.35 6.99 21.13
CA GLU A 208 -7.97 8.28 21.50
C GLU A 208 -9.26 8.55 20.72
N ALA A 209 -9.25 8.32 19.41
CA ALA A 209 -10.42 8.49 18.57
C ALA A 209 -11.57 7.57 19.01
N VAL A 210 -11.28 6.31 19.34
CA VAL A 210 -12.28 5.36 19.86
C VAL A 210 -12.88 5.86 21.17
N LYS A 211 -12.07 6.37 22.10
CA LYS A 211 -12.58 6.96 23.36
C LYS A 211 -13.51 8.15 23.10
N GLN A 212 -13.15 9.01 22.14
CA GLN A 212 -13.99 10.14 21.75
C GLN A 212 -15.33 9.69 21.17
N VAL A 213 -15.32 8.70 20.26
CA VAL A 213 -16.54 8.14 19.66
C VAL A 213 -17.41 7.51 20.75
N GLN A 214 -16.83 6.75 21.68
CA GLN A 214 -17.57 6.16 22.79
C GLN A 214 -18.25 7.22 23.66
N LYS A 215 -17.57 8.35 23.93
CA LYS A 215 -18.16 9.48 24.66
C LYS A 215 -19.36 10.06 23.92
N LEU A 216 -19.22 10.33 22.62
CA LEU A 216 -20.32 10.85 21.79
C LEU A 216 -21.51 9.89 21.74
N VAL A 217 -21.25 8.58 21.59
CA VAL A 217 -22.31 7.55 21.62
C VAL A 217 -23.03 7.52 22.96
N ALA A 218 -22.31 7.67 24.08
CA ALA A 218 -22.92 7.72 25.40
C ALA A 218 -23.79 8.98 25.58
N GLU A 219 -23.32 10.13 25.13
CA GLU A 219 -24.08 11.39 25.16
C GLU A 219 -25.35 11.32 24.31
N GLU A 220 -25.28 10.79 23.09
CA GLU A 220 -26.45 10.61 22.22
C GLU A 220 -27.45 9.60 22.79
N LYS A 221 -26.98 8.49 23.39
CA LYS A 221 -27.88 7.56 24.10
C LYS A 221 -28.60 8.21 25.28
N ALA A 222 -27.90 9.07 26.03
CA ALA A 222 -28.50 9.80 27.14
C ALA A 222 -29.55 10.82 26.67
N LYS A 223 -29.30 11.50 25.55
CA LYS A 223 -30.31 12.39 24.92
C LYS A 223 -31.52 11.60 24.44
N LEU A 224 -31.30 10.49 23.74
CA LEU A 224 -32.37 9.61 23.25
C LEU A 224 -33.29 9.17 24.39
N THR A 225 -32.71 8.72 25.51
CA THR A 225 -33.48 8.30 26.69
C THR A 225 -34.34 9.43 27.26
N LYS A 226 -33.84 10.67 27.30
CA LYS A 226 -34.60 11.85 27.77
C LYS A 226 -35.74 12.21 26.81
N GLU A 227 -35.48 12.19 25.51
CA GLU A 227 -36.49 12.48 24.50
C GLU A 227 -37.57 11.40 24.45
N GLU A 228 -37.21 10.12 24.62
CA GLU A 228 -38.18 9.02 24.76
C GLU A 228 -39.06 9.17 26.00
N ALA A 229 -38.49 9.56 27.14
CA ALA A 229 -39.26 9.82 28.35
C ALA A 229 -40.23 11.01 28.17
N ARG A 230 -39.74 12.11 27.57
CA ARG A 230 -40.57 13.28 27.24
C ARG A 230 -41.69 12.94 26.26
N LEU A 231 -41.40 12.12 25.25
CA LEU A 231 -42.39 11.63 24.29
C LEU A 231 -43.47 10.81 25.01
N GLN A 232 -43.09 9.91 25.92
CA GLN A 232 -44.05 9.13 26.70
C GLN A 232 -44.92 10.01 27.62
N GLU A 233 -44.39 11.09 28.18
CA GLU A 233 -45.18 12.05 28.96
C GLU A 233 -46.19 12.79 28.07
N LEU A 234 -45.75 13.31 26.92
CA LEU A 234 -46.62 13.98 25.96
C LEU A 234 -47.72 13.06 25.42
N GLU A 235 -47.41 11.79 25.15
CA GLU A 235 -48.40 10.80 24.74
C GLU A 235 -49.48 10.57 25.80
N LYS A 236 -49.16 10.71 27.09
CA LYS A 236 -50.11 10.59 28.20
C LYS A 236 -50.97 11.85 28.38
N THR A 237 -50.38 13.03 28.22
CA THR A 237 -51.10 14.31 28.44
C THR A 237 -51.90 14.76 27.24
N GLU A 238 -51.37 14.61 26.03
CA GLU A 238 -51.94 15.14 24.78
C GLU A 238 -52.54 14.05 23.88
N GLY A 239 -52.30 12.77 24.19
CA GLY A 239 -52.74 11.63 23.39
C GLY A 239 -51.85 11.39 22.16
N LYS A 240 -51.97 10.22 21.53
CA LYS A 240 -51.18 9.90 20.34
C LYS A 240 -51.69 10.67 19.12
N PRO A 241 -50.82 11.33 18.35
CA PRO A 241 -51.22 11.99 17.12
C PRO A 241 -51.78 10.97 16.12
N ILE A 242 -53.07 11.10 15.82
CA ILE A 242 -53.73 10.28 14.80
C ILE A 242 -53.24 10.78 13.44
N LYS A 243 -52.39 10.00 12.76
CA LYS A 243 -52.07 10.26 11.36
C LYS A 243 -53.37 10.16 10.55
N LYS A 244 -53.89 11.30 10.10
CA LYS A 244 -54.95 11.32 9.08
C LYS A 244 -54.36 10.72 7.79
N LYS A 245 -54.96 9.60 7.35
CA LYS A 245 -54.74 9.01 6.03
C LYS A 245 -55.18 9.98 4.94
#